data_AF-A0A2V5PKA6-F1
#
_entry.id   AF-A0A2V5PKA6-F1
#
_cell.length_a   1.000
_cell.length_b   1.000
_cell.length_c   1.000
_cell.angle_alpha   90.00
_cell.angle_beta   90.00
_cell.angle_gamma   90.00
#
_symmetry.space_group_name_H-M   'P 1'
#
loop_
_entity.id
_entity.type
_entity.pdbx_description
1 polymer ?
#
loop_
_entity_poly.entity_id
_entity_poly.type
_entity_poly.pdbx_seq_one_letter_code
_entity_poly.pdbx_strand_id
1 'polypeptide(L)'
;MPDQVRIEGGEAIATSPEGKEARMPLATLMDKLAPQSVATEGVILPDGIRATLTRGPIMIWVFEVPPRVHNLRWIAADSPAPFGEGAKYRNVRLALPYLILMAVFGPTERGLLHLTQSNECFFRTAPLKSLDDELLYPALLNCSKFEPQTSRPLSWICTQHVDFGVLARERDLNRRLRESFNALRHCLLETGFNWSSERHELTSWFSESKDVDPRINTVEKWQDASAKDPLFVLEVPWLKTGRSVGQVAERIFKNHHTRIPTIDSAAAIARLVFNHQTAAPQRKYSPMLEELIHALAD
;
A
#
# COMPACT_ATOMS: atom_id res chain seq x y z
N MET A 1 -41.66 -14.16 -4.84
CA MET A 1 -41.00 -14.22 -6.17
C MET A 1 -39.55 -13.81 -5.98
N PRO A 2 -38.57 -14.34 -6.74
CA PRO A 2 -37.19 -13.89 -6.65
C PRO A 2 -37.08 -12.42 -7.06
N ASP A 3 -36.13 -11.67 -6.47
CA ASP A 3 -35.84 -10.29 -6.85
C ASP A 3 -35.60 -10.21 -8.36
N GLN A 4 -36.37 -9.39 -9.07
CA GLN A 4 -36.19 -9.15 -10.49
C GLN A 4 -35.58 -7.78 -10.71
N VAL A 5 -34.52 -7.73 -11.51
CA VAL A 5 -33.96 -6.49 -12.04
C VAL A 5 -34.16 -6.49 -13.54
N ARG A 6 -34.75 -5.42 -14.07
CA ARG A 6 -34.94 -5.20 -15.50
C ARG A 6 -34.40 -3.84 -15.90
N ILE A 7 -33.95 -3.72 -17.15
CA ILE A 7 -33.48 -2.45 -17.72
C ILE A 7 -34.55 -1.93 -18.67
N GLU A 8 -35.02 -0.71 -18.45
CA GLU A 8 -36.04 -0.07 -19.28
C GLU A 8 -35.78 1.44 -19.36
N GLY A 9 -35.80 2.02 -20.56
CA GLY A 9 -35.74 3.47 -20.75
C GLY A 9 -34.48 4.16 -20.21
N GLY A 10 -33.37 3.43 -20.07
CA GLY A 10 -32.14 3.97 -19.46
C GLY A 10 -32.13 3.93 -17.93
N GLU A 11 -33.06 3.20 -17.31
CA GLU A 11 -33.11 2.94 -15.86
C GLU A 11 -32.96 1.45 -15.56
N ALA A 12 -32.37 1.13 -14.43
CA ALA A 12 -32.48 -0.16 -13.78
C ALA A 12 -33.65 -0.13 -12.80
N ILE A 13 -34.61 -1.03 -13.00
CA ILE A 13 -35.81 -1.18 -12.18
C ILE A 13 -35.68 -2.47 -11.40
N ALA A 14 -35.70 -2.38 -10.07
CA ALA A 14 -35.70 -3.52 -9.17
C ALA A 14 -37.07 -3.69 -8.52
N THR A 15 -37.61 -4.91 -8.53
CA THR A 15 -38.90 -5.24 -7.90
C THR A 15 -38.66 -6.15 -6.69
N SER A 16 -39.15 -5.74 -5.52
CA SER A 16 -39.03 -6.51 -4.28
C SER A 16 -40.01 -7.69 -4.24
N PRO A 17 -39.84 -8.66 -3.33
CA PRO A 17 -40.78 -9.78 -3.18
C PRO A 17 -42.22 -9.34 -2.86
N GLU A 18 -42.39 -8.18 -2.24
CA GLU A 18 -43.67 -7.54 -1.92
C GLU A 18 -44.25 -6.71 -3.08
N GLY A 19 -43.58 -6.69 -4.24
CA GLY A 19 -44.03 -5.95 -5.43
C GLY A 19 -43.71 -4.46 -5.44
N LYS A 20 -42.88 -3.96 -4.52
CA LYS A 20 -42.42 -2.57 -4.55
C LYS A 20 -41.37 -2.41 -5.65
N GLU A 21 -41.44 -1.32 -6.41
CA GLU A 21 -40.40 -0.98 -7.39
C GLU A 21 -39.47 0.10 -6.84
N ALA A 22 -38.18 -0.03 -7.14
CA ALA A 22 -37.18 1.03 -7.05
C ALA A 22 -36.49 1.22 -8.40
N ARG A 23 -36.04 2.44 -8.67
CA ARG A 23 -35.44 2.83 -9.94
C ARG A 23 -34.12 3.53 -9.71
N MET A 24 -33.15 3.25 -10.59
CA MET A 24 -31.86 3.94 -10.62
C MET A 24 -31.51 4.22 -12.09
N PRO A 25 -31.03 5.42 -12.44
CA PRO A 25 -30.48 5.66 -13.77
C PRO A 25 -29.39 4.62 -14.09
N LEU A 26 -29.43 4.03 -15.28
CA LEU A 26 -28.52 2.95 -15.67
C LEU A 26 -27.06 3.41 -15.60
N ALA A 27 -26.76 4.66 -15.99
CA ALA A 27 -25.43 5.24 -15.84
C ALA A 27 -24.95 5.20 -14.39
N THR A 28 -25.79 5.66 -13.45
CA THR A 28 -25.50 5.61 -12.00
C THR A 28 -25.34 4.18 -11.49
N LEU A 29 -26.11 3.23 -12.01
CA LEU A 29 -25.92 1.82 -11.67
C LEU A 29 -24.56 1.34 -12.18
N MET A 30 -24.23 1.58 -13.44
CA MET A 30 -22.94 1.21 -14.01
C MET A 30 -21.77 1.82 -13.24
N ASP A 31 -21.87 3.08 -12.78
CA ASP A 31 -20.86 3.71 -11.93
C ASP A 31 -20.70 3.03 -10.56
N LYS A 32 -21.80 2.50 -10.00
CA LYS A 32 -21.79 1.73 -8.74
C LYS A 32 -21.33 0.28 -8.92
N LEU A 33 -21.56 -0.30 -10.11
CA LEU A 33 -21.12 -1.64 -10.48
C LEU A 33 -19.65 -1.65 -10.92
N ALA A 34 -19.19 -0.56 -11.53
CA ALA A 34 -17.81 -0.39 -11.93
C ALA A 34 -16.93 -0.50 -10.69
N PRO A 35 -15.81 -1.26 -10.74
CA PRO A 35 -14.82 -1.20 -9.70
C PRO A 35 -14.47 0.26 -9.48
N GLN A 36 -14.67 0.78 -8.27
CA GLN A 36 -14.10 2.07 -7.90
C GLN A 36 -12.58 1.91 -8.02
N SER A 37 -12.02 2.25 -9.18
CA SER A 37 -10.58 2.34 -9.36
C SER A 37 -10.19 3.76 -8.96
N VAL A 38 -9.18 3.88 -8.12
CA VAL A 38 -8.54 5.18 -7.92
C VAL A 38 -7.96 5.61 -9.26
N ALA A 39 -8.62 6.57 -9.91
CA ALA A 39 -8.15 7.09 -11.16
C ALA A 39 -6.83 7.81 -10.90
N THR A 40 -5.75 7.38 -11.55
CA THR A 40 -4.43 8.02 -11.46
C THR A 40 -4.34 9.27 -12.34
N GLU A 41 -5.46 9.93 -12.65
CA GLU A 41 -5.58 10.97 -13.68
C GLU A 41 -4.43 11.97 -13.61
N GLY A 42 -3.55 11.92 -14.61
CA GLY A 42 -2.41 12.84 -14.75
C GLY A 42 -1.23 12.60 -13.79
N VAL A 43 -1.24 11.53 -12.99
CA VAL A 43 -0.10 11.19 -12.14
C VAL A 43 1.05 10.69 -13.00
N ILE A 44 2.17 11.40 -12.93
CA ILE A 44 3.43 11.03 -13.57
C ILE A 44 4.09 9.98 -12.68
N LEU A 45 4.09 8.73 -13.14
CA LEU A 45 4.71 7.64 -12.42
C LEU A 45 6.23 7.83 -12.37
N PRO A 46 6.87 7.67 -11.19
CA PRO A 46 8.32 7.64 -11.11
C PRO A 46 8.92 6.54 -12.00
N ASP A 47 10.11 6.77 -12.53
CA ASP A 47 10.88 5.72 -13.19
C ASP A 47 11.06 4.53 -12.26
N GLY A 48 10.98 3.31 -12.80
CA GLY A 48 11.09 2.06 -12.04
C GLY A 48 9.77 1.53 -11.50
N ILE A 49 8.65 2.24 -11.62
CA ILE A 49 7.32 1.64 -11.42
C ILE A 49 7.09 0.57 -12.49
N ARG A 50 6.92 -0.68 -12.06
CA ARG A 50 6.66 -1.85 -12.92
C ARG A 50 5.18 -2.16 -13.05
N ALA A 51 4.39 -1.85 -12.03
CA ALA A 51 2.95 -2.06 -12.04
C ALA A 51 2.25 -1.07 -11.10
N THR A 52 1.02 -0.70 -11.47
CA THR A 52 0.08 0.02 -10.60
C THR A 52 -1.16 -0.85 -10.46
N LEU A 53 -1.47 -1.27 -9.24
CA LEU A 53 -2.60 -2.13 -8.94
C LEU A 53 -3.62 -1.34 -8.12
N THR A 54 -4.89 -1.41 -8.47
CA THR A 54 -5.95 -0.70 -7.75
C THR A 54 -7.11 -1.63 -7.40
N ARG A 55 -7.66 -1.46 -6.19
CA ARG A 55 -8.91 -2.10 -5.80
C ARG A 55 -9.65 -1.24 -4.77
N GLY A 56 -10.84 -0.78 -5.13
CA GLY A 56 -11.56 0.18 -4.31
C GLY A 56 -10.68 1.41 -4.09
N PRO A 57 -10.59 1.92 -2.85
CA PRO A 57 -9.83 3.14 -2.58
C PRO A 57 -8.32 2.89 -2.37
N ILE A 58 -7.84 1.66 -2.56
CA ILE A 58 -6.43 1.32 -2.37
C ILE A 58 -5.72 1.21 -3.72
N MET A 59 -4.53 1.80 -3.78
CA MET A 59 -3.60 1.73 -4.89
C MET A 59 -2.26 1.19 -4.39
N ILE A 60 -1.62 0.33 -5.17
CA ILE A 60 -0.30 -0.21 -4.87
C ILE A 60 0.60 0.11 -6.05
N TRP A 61 1.69 0.82 -5.79
CA TRP A 61 2.79 0.97 -6.74
C TRP A 61 3.82 -0.13 -6.48
N VAL A 62 4.10 -0.92 -7.50
CA VAL A 62 5.16 -1.93 -7.50
C VAL A 62 6.38 -1.30 -8.16
N PHE A 63 7.36 -0.92 -7.35
CA PHE A 63 8.60 -0.27 -7.77
C PHE A 63 9.76 -1.28 -7.72
N GLU A 64 10.62 -1.24 -8.74
CA GLU A 64 11.82 -2.06 -8.80
C GLU A 64 13.08 -1.19 -8.88
N VAL A 65 14.08 -1.53 -8.07
CA VAL A 65 15.45 -1.04 -8.21
C VAL A 65 16.34 -2.19 -8.68
N PRO A 66 17.10 -2.05 -9.78
CA PRO A 66 18.04 -3.07 -10.22
C PRO A 66 19.20 -3.24 -9.23
N PRO A 67 19.92 -4.38 -9.27
CA PRO A 67 21.01 -4.69 -8.37
C PRO A 67 22.09 -3.60 -8.41
N ARG A 68 22.47 -3.11 -7.24
CA ARG A 68 23.50 -2.09 -7.08
C ARG A 68 24.03 -2.07 -5.67
N VAL A 69 25.16 -1.39 -5.49
CA VAL A 69 25.70 -1.09 -4.15
C VAL A 69 25.02 0.16 -3.60
N HIS A 70 24.43 0.04 -2.42
CA HIS A 70 23.84 1.12 -1.67
C HIS A 70 24.77 1.57 -0.54
N ASN A 71 24.83 2.88 -0.30
CA ASN A 71 25.42 3.44 0.91
C ASN A 71 24.31 3.54 1.96
N LEU A 72 24.33 2.65 2.95
CA LEU A 72 23.30 2.58 3.99
C LEU A 72 23.87 3.08 5.32
N ARG A 73 23.03 3.71 6.15
CA ARG A 73 23.38 4.04 7.53
C ARG A 73 23.01 2.85 8.41
N TRP A 74 23.99 2.11 8.90
CA TRP A 74 23.77 0.93 9.74
C TRP A 74 24.16 1.21 11.18
N ILE A 75 23.44 0.64 12.14
CA ILE A 75 23.77 0.79 13.55
C ILE A 75 25.17 0.25 13.84
N ALA A 76 25.98 1.05 14.55
CA ALA A 76 27.33 0.66 14.89
C ALA A 76 27.31 -0.41 15.99
N ALA A 77 28.28 -1.34 15.96
CA ALA A 77 28.37 -2.42 16.95
C ALA A 77 28.62 -1.89 18.38
N ASP A 78 29.26 -0.72 18.51
CA ASP A 78 29.54 0.00 19.74
C ASP A 78 28.45 1.05 20.09
N SER A 79 27.30 1.01 19.41
CA SER A 79 26.20 1.93 19.69
C SER A 79 25.67 1.74 21.13
N PRO A 80 25.57 2.81 21.94
CA PRO A 80 25.11 2.70 23.33
C PRO A 80 23.59 2.47 23.42
N ALA A 81 22.85 2.77 22.36
CA ALA A 81 21.42 2.51 22.25
C ALA A 81 21.12 1.66 20.99
N PRO A 82 20.14 0.75 21.04
CA PRO A 82 19.78 -0.12 19.92
C PRO A 82 19.02 0.60 18.79
N PHE A 83 18.49 1.79 19.06
CA PHE A 83 17.77 2.68 18.13
C PHE A 83 17.48 4.01 18.86
N GLY A 84 16.96 5.02 18.16
CA GLY A 84 16.50 6.27 18.78
C GLY A 84 17.61 7.20 19.28
N GLU A 85 17.33 7.95 20.34
CA GLU A 85 18.28 8.88 20.95
C GLU A 85 19.51 8.14 21.51
N GLY A 86 20.70 8.67 21.23
CA GLY A 86 21.97 8.04 21.61
C GLY A 86 22.45 6.94 20.67
N ALA A 87 21.63 6.46 19.72
CA ALA A 87 22.07 5.44 18.76
C ALA A 87 23.15 6.00 17.81
N LYS A 88 24.25 5.26 17.67
CA LYS A 88 25.34 5.57 16.74
C LYS A 88 25.19 4.77 15.46
N TYR A 89 25.41 5.43 14.33
CA TYR A 89 25.34 4.83 13.00
C TYR A 89 26.68 4.99 12.29
N ARG A 90 27.00 4.02 11.44
CA ARG A 90 28.12 4.04 10.51
C ARG A 90 27.61 3.83 9.09
N ASN A 91 28.34 4.36 8.11
CA ASN A 91 28.01 4.08 6.71
C ASN A 91 28.56 2.71 6.32
N VAL A 92 27.75 1.94 5.61
CA VAL A 92 28.12 0.65 5.03
C VAL A 92 27.77 0.61 3.54
N ARG A 93 28.57 -0.11 2.76
CA ARG A 93 28.36 -0.25 1.31
C ARG A 93 27.91 -1.66 0.99
N LEU A 94 26.61 -1.87 0.84
CA LEU A 94 26.04 -3.20 0.63
C LEU A 94 25.47 -3.32 -0.79
N ALA A 95 25.90 -4.34 -1.51
CA ALA A 95 25.21 -4.80 -2.70
C ALA A 95 23.83 -5.32 -2.28
N LEU A 96 22.78 -4.88 -2.97
CA LEU A 96 21.44 -5.42 -2.85
C LEU A 96 21.04 -6.05 -4.18
N PRO A 97 20.24 -7.13 -4.19
CA PRO A 97 19.71 -7.69 -5.43
C PRO A 97 18.59 -6.77 -5.97
N TYR A 98 17.69 -7.26 -6.83
CA TYR A 98 16.53 -6.44 -7.22
C TYR A 98 15.71 -6.13 -5.98
N LEU A 99 15.54 -4.85 -5.67
CA LEU A 99 14.72 -4.37 -4.57
C LEU A 99 13.31 -4.09 -5.09
N ILE A 100 12.31 -4.79 -4.54
CA ILE A 100 10.91 -4.59 -4.90
C ILE A 100 10.22 -3.89 -3.74
N LEU A 101 9.70 -2.69 -4.00
CA LEU A 101 8.95 -1.89 -3.04
C LEU A 101 7.48 -1.88 -3.43
N MET A 102 6.61 -2.27 -2.51
CA MET A 102 5.16 -2.16 -2.64
C MET A 102 4.70 -0.96 -1.81
N ALA A 103 4.59 0.20 -2.47
CA ALA A 103 4.10 1.42 -1.85
C ALA A 103 2.57 1.42 -1.91
N VAL A 104 1.93 1.42 -0.75
CA VAL A 104 0.47 1.28 -0.62
C VAL A 104 -0.12 2.65 -0.32
N PHE A 105 -1.07 3.08 -1.14
CA PHE A 105 -1.80 4.31 -0.99
C PHE A 105 -3.27 4.03 -0.70
N GLY A 106 -3.86 4.81 0.19
CA GLY A 106 -5.25 4.70 0.60
C GLY A 106 -5.84 6.05 1.00
N PRO A 107 -7.16 6.14 1.20
CA PRO A 107 -7.80 7.39 1.54
C PRO A 107 -7.47 7.77 2.99
N THR A 108 -7.16 9.04 3.21
CA THR A 108 -7.20 9.67 4.53
C THR A 108 -8.65 9.82 4.99
N GLU A 109 -8.85 10.26 6.25
CA GLU A 109 -10.18 10.63 6.76
C GLU A 109 -10.90 11.68 5.90
N ARG A 110 -10.13 12.51 5.15
CA ARG A 110 -10.65 13.52 4.23
C ARG A 110 -10.87 13.00 2.80
N GLY A 111 -10.74 11.69 2.58
CA GLY A 111 -10.87 11.04 1.27
C GLY A 111 -9.69 11.25 0.32
N LEU A 112 -8.63 11.96 0.75
CA LEU A 112 -7.45 12.19 -0.08
C LEU A 112 -6.55 10.95 -0.11
N LEU A 113 -6.11 10.52 -1.29
CA LEU A 113 -5.20 9.38 -1.44
C LEU A 113 -3.80 9.71 -0.91
N HIS A 114 -3.27 8.87 -0.02
CA HIS A 114 -1.99 9.08 0.65
C HIS A 114 -1.32 7.74 1.01
N LEU A 115 -0.01 7.76 1.24
CA LEU A 115 0.74 6.56 1.62
C LEU A 115 0.24 6.02 2.98
N THR A 116 -0.04 4.73 3.02
CA THR A 116 -0.49 4.03 4.22
C THR A 116 0.72 3.53 5.02
N GLN A 117 0.46 2.93 6.18
CA GLN A 117 1.50 2.26 6.97
C GLN A 117 1.72 0.80 6.53
N SER A 118 1.14 0.35 5.43
CA SER A 118 1.18 -1.05 4.98
C SER A 118 2.17 -1.30 3.86
N ASN A 119 3.22 -0.48 3.78
CA ASN A 119 4.25 -0.60 2.74
C ASN A 119 5.16 -1.79 3.00
N GLU A 120 5.55 -2.46 1.92
CA GLU A 120 6.34 -3.69 2.01
C GLU A 120 7.55 -3.69 1.08
N CYS A 121 8.60 -4.38 1.50
CA CYS A 121 9.85 -4.51 0.76
C CYS A 121 10.16 -5.98 0.51
N PHE A 122 10.74 -6.30 -0.65
CA PHE A 122 11.14 -7.64 -1.03
C PHE A 122 12.40 -7.62 -1.89
N PHE A 123 13.02 -8.78 -2.02
CA PHE A 123 14.10 -9.03 -2.97
C PHE A 123 13.64 -9.91 -4.13
N ARG A 124 14.39 -9.82 -5.23
CA ARG A 124 14.42 -10.81 -6.33
C ARG A 124 15.84 -10.95 -6.87
N THR A 125 16.16 -12.12 -7.42
CA THR A 125 17.43 -12.38 -8.12
C THR A 125 17.36 -12.13 -9.63
N ALA A 126 16.20 -11.72 -10.15
CA ALA A 126 15.97 -11.37 -11.55
C ALA A 126 14.94 -10.24 -11.67
N PRO A 127 14.92 -9.47 -12.77
CA PRO A 127 13.89 -8.46 -13.01
C PRO A 127 12.47 -9.04 -12.91
N LEU A 128 11.52 -8.19 -12.52
CA LEU A 128 10.10 -8.45 -12.66
C LEU A 128 9.72 -8.52 -14.14
N LYS A 129 9.03 -9.60 -14.50
CA LYS A 129 8.45 -9.87 -15.81
C LYS A 129 6.92 -9.93 -15.74
N SER A 130 6.36 -10.40 -14.63
CA SER A 130 4.92 -10.48 -14.41
C SER A 130 4.54 -10.38 -12.93
N LEU A 131 3.24 -10.32 -12.65
CA LEU A 131 2.71 -10.38 -11.29
C LEU A 131 2.79 -11.78 -10.67
N ASP A 132 3.08 -12.82 -11.47
CA ASP A 132 3.23 -14.19 -10.98
C ASP A 132 4.62 -14.49 -10.46
N ASP A 133 5.56 -13.55 -10.62
CA ASP A 133 6.91 -13.80 -10.18
C ASP A 133 7.04 -13.80 -8.64
N GLU A 134 7.75 -14.80 -8.12
CA GLU A 134 7.95 -15.00 -6.67
C GLU A 134 8.81 -13.90 -6.04
N LEU A 135 8.45 -13.50 -4.82
CA LEU A 135 9.21 -12.55 -4.00
C LEU A 135 10.04 -13.26 -2.93
N LEU A 136 11.15 -12.64 -2.54
CA LEU A 136 12.07 -13.11 -1.50
C LEU A 136 12.06 -12.12 -0.33
N TYR A 137 12.24 -12.58 0.90
CA TYR A 137 12.31 -11.68 2.05
C TYR A 137 13.60 -10.84 2.01
N PRO A 138 13.53 -9.53 2.28
CA PRO A 138 14.70 -8.66 2.22
C PRO A 138 15.49 -8.79 3.52
N ALA A 139 16.75 -9.20 3.48
CA ALA A 139 17.61 -9.31 4.67
C ALA A 139 18.02 -7.94 5.25
N LEU A 140 17.05 -7.11 5.64
CA LEU A 140 17.22 -5.73 6.06
C LEU A 140 16.65 -5.52 7.47
N LEU A 141 17.37 -4.75 8.30
CA LEU A 141 16.94 -4.44 9.67
C LEU A 141 15.64 -3.65 9.73
N ASN A 142 15.40 -2.77 8.75
CA ASN A 142 14.21 -1.92 8.69
C ASN A 142 12.98 -2.61 8.07
N CYS A 143 13.09 -3.92 7.85
CA CYS A 143 12.01 -4.76 7.35
C CYS A 143 11.60 -5.76 8.43
N SER A 144 10.48 -5.51 9.11
CA SER A 144 10.02 -6.34 10.22
C SER A 144 9.27 -7.59 9.72
N LYS A 145 9.44 -8.68 10.46
CA LYS A 145 8.60 -9.88 10.39
C LYS A 145 7.58 -9.80 11.51
N PHE A 146 6.32 -10.12 11.23
CA PHE A 146 5.27 -10.20 12.25
C PHE A 146 4.85 -11.64 12.50
N GLU A 147 4.47 -11.94 13.74
CA GLU A 147 3.78 -13.16 14.11
C GLU A 147 2.51 -12.85 14.94
N PRO A 148 1.31 -13.31 14.53
CA PRO A 148 1.00 -14.05 13.30
C PRO A 148 0.98 -13.16 12.04
N GLN A 149 1.25 -13.75 10.87
CA GLN A 149 1.29 -13.04 9.58
C GLN A 149 -0.08 -12.77 8.93
N THR A 150 -1.17 -13.36 9.43
CA THR A 150 -2.46 -13.44 8.72
C THR A 150 -3.19 -12.11 8.53
N SER A 151 -2.84 -11.08 9.30
CA SER A 151 -3.43 -9.72 9.21
C SER A 151 -2.39 -8.61 9.23
N ARG A 152 -1.11 -8.97 9.09
CA ARG A 152 0.02 -8.04 9.13
C ARG A 152 0.73 -8.06 7.77
N PRO A 153 1.53 -7.02 7.44
CA PRO A 153 2.42 -7.09 6.29
C PRO A 153 3.42 -8.26 6.44
N LEU A 154 3.93 -8.78 5.31
CA LEU A 154 4.85 -9.93 5.26
C LEU A 154 6.26 -9.41 5.56
N SER A 155 6.61 -8.27 4.97
CA SER A 155 7.88 -7.59 5.19
C SER A 155 7.66 -6.10 5.27
N TRP A 156 7.27 -5.65 6.46
CA TRP A 156 6.86 -4.27 6.69
C TRP A 156 8.04 -3.32 6.73
N ILE A 157 7.94 -2.21 6.01
CA ILE A 157 8.91 -1.13 6.09
C ILE A 157 8.57 -0.26 7.29
N CYS A 158 9.50 -0.16 8.24
CA CYS A 158 9.36 0.80 9.33
C CYS A 158 9.29 2.22 8.76
N THR A 159 8.19 2.93 9.06
CA THR A 159 7.89 4.29 8.55
C THR A 159 7.81 5.32 9.67
N GLN A 160 8.37 5.03 10.85
CA GLN A 160 8.26 5.89 12.03
C GLN A 160 8.82 7.32 11.83
N HIS A 161 9.74 7.49 10.87
CA HIS A 161 10.37 8.78 10.55
C HIS A 161 9.71 9.50 9.37
N VAL A 162 8.66 8.92 8.78
CA VAL A 162 7.91 9.58 7.71
C VAL A 162 6.91 10.55 8.34
N ASP A 163 7.08 11.85 8.06
CA ASP A 163 6.08 12.85 8.44
C ASP A 163 4.89 12.83 7.47
N PHE A 164 3.99 11.89 7.75
CA PHE A 164 2.73 11.74 7.02
C PHE A 164 1.82 12.99 7.15
N GLY A 165 1.97 13.80 8.19
CA GLY A 165 1.16 14.99 8.41
C GLY A 165 1.51 16.12 7.44
N VAL A 166 2.79 16.30 7.13
CA VAL A 166 3.24 17.25 6.10
C VAL A 166 2.79 16.80 4.72
N LEU A 167 2.98 15.52 4.41
CA LEU A 167 2.62 14.93 3.10
C LEU A 167 1.10 15.00 2.83
N ALA A 168 0.26 14.80 3.86
CA ALA A 168 -1.19 14.86 3.73
C ALA A 168 -1.74 16.27 3.43
N ARG A 169 -0.94 17.33 3.62
CA ARG A 169 -1.35 18.73 3.33
C ARG A 169 -1.19 19.10 1.86
N GLU A 170 -0.46 18.31 1.07
CA GLU A 170 -0.31 18.56 -0.37
C GLU A 170 -1.65 18.32 -1.10
N ARG A 171 -2.10 19.34 -1.84
CA ARG A 171 -3.39 19.33 -2.53
C ARG A 171 -3.28 18.73 -3.92
N ASP A 172 -2.13 18.93 -4.58
CA ASP A 172 -1.89 18.34 -5.90
C ASP A 172 -1.68 16.82 -5.76
N LEU A 173 -2.54 16.04 -6.43
CA LEU A 173 -2.50 14.58 -6.32
C LEU A 173 -1.15 14.01 -6.77
N ASN A 174 -0.66 14.47 -7.92
CA ASN A 174 0.60 13.99 -8.50
C ASN A 174 1.79 14.24 -7.57
N ARG A 175 1.93 15.48 -7.07
CA ARG A 175 2.98 15.85 -6.12
C ARG A 175 2.83 15.09 -4.81
N ARG A 176 1.62 14.97 -4.27
CA ARG A 176 1.40 14.21 -3.02
C ARG A 176 1.88 12.77 -3.14
N LEU A 177 1.48 12.04 -4.18
CA LEU A 177 1.88 10.63 -4.34
C LEU A 177 3.38 10.49 -4.57
N ARG A 178 3.99 11.36 -5.36
CA ARG A 178 5.43 11.34 -5.62
C ARG A 178 6.26 11.68 -4.40
N GLU A 179 5.89 12.72 -3.65
CA GLU A 179 6.59 13.10 -2.41
C GLU A 179 6.42 12.03 -1.33
N SER A 180 5.22 11.46 -1.17
CA SER A 180 5.04 10.34 -0.23
C SER A 180 5.85 9.11 -0.62
N PHE A 181 5.92 8.80 -1.91
CA PHE A 181 6.75 7.71 -2.41
C PHE A 181 8.26 7.96 -2.21
N ASN A 182 8.73 9.18 -2.45
CA ASN A 182 10.10 9.57 -2.19
C ASN A 182 10.43 9.50 -0.70
N ALA A 183 9.53 9.94 0.17
CA ALA A 183 9.69 9.82 1.63
C ALA A 183 9.81 8.36 2.07
N LEU A 184 9.01 7.45 1.50
CA LEU A 184 9.14 6.01 1.75
C LEU A 184 10.49 5.45 1.30
N ARG A 185 10.95 5.83 0.10
CA ARG A 185 12.26 5.41 -0.42
C ARG A 185 13.41 5.92 0.44
N HIS A 186 13.34 7.18 0.85
CA HIS A 186 14.30 7.78 1.77
C HIS A 186 14.27 7.05 3.12
N CYS A 187 13.08 6.76 3.67
CA CYS A 187 12.92 5.99 4.89
C CYS A 187 13.58 4.61 4.78
N LEU A 188 13.34 3.88 3.69
CA LEU A 188 13.90 2.56 3.48
C LEU A 188 15.42 2.55 3.28
N LEU A 189 15.97 3.49 2.50
CA LEU A 189 17.35 3.38 1.99
C LEU A 189 18.35 4.38 2.60
N GLU A 190 17.88 5.46 3.21
CA GLU A 190 18.73 6.56 3.64
C GLU A 190 18.63 6.85 5.15
N THR A 191 17.60 6.33 5.83
CA THR A 191 17.53 6.39 7.29
C THR A 191 18.36 5.28 7.94
N GLY A 192 18.44 5.33 9.27
CA GLY A 192 19.24 4.38 10.05
C GLY A 192 18.62 2.99 10.09
N PHE A 193 19.40 1.98 9.71
CA PHE A 193 19.13 0.55 9.90
C PHE A 193 19.53 0.18 11.33
N ASN A 194 18.56 -0.11 12.19
CA ASN A 194 18.78 -0.34 13.61
C ASN A 194 17.91 -1.48 14.16
N TRP A 195 18.04 -1.77 15.45
CA TRP A 195 17.35 -2.90 16.09
C TRP A 195 15.94 -2.54 16.59
N SER A 196 15.32 -1.48 16.07
CA SER A 196 13.96 -1.07 16.45
C SER A 196 12.96 -2.19 16.13
N SER A 197 13.04 -2.78 14.94
CA SER A 197 12.16 -3.88 14.54
C SER A 197 12.26 -5.11 15.43
N GLU A 198 13.46 -5.39 15.92
CA GLU A 198 13.77 -6.55 16.76
C GLU A 198 13.25 -6.36 18.19
N ARG A 199 13.07 -5.11 18.58
CA ARG A 199 12.60 -4.71 19.91
C ARG A 199 11.08 -4.55 19.95
N HIS A 200 10.47 -4.11 18.87
CA HIS A 200 9.03 -3.80 18.82
C HIS A 200 8.19 -4.83 18.05
N GLU A 201 8.78 -5.49 17.06
CA GLU A 201 8.11 -6.48 16.19
C GLU A 201 8.72 -7.88 16.28
N LEU A 202 9.45 -8.17 17.36
CA LEU A 202 10.11 -9.46 17.66
C LEU A 202 11.36 -9.76 16.83
N THR A 203 11.34 -9.57 15.51
CA THR A 203 12.48 -9.90 14.64
C THR A 203 12.47 -9.11 13.32
N SER A 204 13.66 -8.84 12.78
CA SER A 204 13.83 -8.31 11.42
C SER A 204 14.18 -9.41 10.44
N TRP A 205 13.94 -9.17 9.16
CA TRP A 205 14.34 -10.11 8.12
C TRP A 205 15.87 -10.25 7.97
N PHE A 206 16.67 -9.31 8.49
CA PHE A 206 18.13 -9.51 8.57
C PHE A 206 18.50 -10.63 9.53
N SER A 207 17.94 -10.65 10.76
CA SER A 207 18.23 -11.70 11.74
C SER A 207 17.77 -13.07 11.29
N GLU A 208 16.63 -13.14 10.59
CA GLU A 208 16.12 -14.39 10.00
C GLU A 208 17.03 -14.90 8.86
N SER A 209 17.73 -14.01 8.16
CA SER A 209 18.47 -14.35 6.93
C SER A 209 19.98 -14.56 7.14
N LYS A 210 20.53 -14.25 8.32
CA LYS A 210 21.98 -14.27 8.55
C LYS A 210 22.65 -15.63 8.32
N ASP A 211 21.90 -16.72 8.48
CA ASP A 211 22.42 -18.09 8.33
C ASP A 211 22.17 -18.68 6.91
N VAL A 212 21.59 -17.89 6.00
CA VAL A 212 21.28 -18.32 4.63
C VAL A 212 22.54 -18.40 3.76
N ASP A 213 23.49 -17.48 3.95
CA ASP A 213 24.76 -17.46 3.23
C ASP A 213 25.87 -16.89 4.13
N PRO A 214 27.04 -17.55 4.24
CA PRO A 214 28.13 -17.07 5.08
C PRO A 214 28.61 -15.65 4.77
N ARG A 215 28.43 -15.18 3.53
CA ARG A 215 28.80 -13.84 3.07
C ARG A 215 27.93 -12.74 3.67
N ILE A 216 26.71 -13.04 4.12
CA ILE A 216 25.78 -12.04 4.66
C ILE A 216 25.52 -12.17 6.17
N ASN A 217 26.18 -13.11 6.83
CA ASN A 217 25.94 -13.42 8.25
C ASN A 217 26.16 -12.22 9.18
N THR A 218 27.13 -11.36 8.85
CA THR A 218 27.26 -10.05 9.48
C THR A 218 27.30 -8.96 8.42
N VAL A 219 26.97 -7.73 8.82
CA VAL A 219 27.00 -6.58 7.91
C VAL A 219 28.43 -6.30 7.41
N GLU A 220 29.47 -6.60 8.20
CA GLU A 220 30.87 -6.50 7.80
C GLU A 220 31.19 -7.50 6.69
N LYS A 221 30.82 -8.78 6.87
CA LYS A 221 31.00 -9.79 5.82
C LYS A 221 30.25 -9.44 4.55
N TRP A 222 29.03 -8.91 4.69
CA TRP A 222 28.24 -8.47 3.54
C TRP A 222 28.92 -7.32 2.82
N GLN A 223 29.42 -6.33 3.54
CA GLN A 223 30.17 -5.22 2.95
C GLN A 223 31.42 -5.72 2.21
N ASP A 224 32.20 -6.62 2.81
CA ASP A 224 33.40 -7.18 2.20
C ASP A 224 33.07 -7.97 0.92
N ALA A 225 32.02 -8.80 0.96
CA ALA A 225 31.54 -9.52 -0.21
C ALA A 225 31.04 -8.57 -1.32
N SER A 226 30.33 -7.51 -0.94
CA SER A 226 29.82 -6.48 -1.85
C SER A 226 30.96 -5.71 -2.55
N ALA A 227 32.06 -5.48 -1.84
CA ALA A 227 33.24 -4.83 -2.40
C ALA A 227 33.98 -5.74 -3.38
N LYS A 228 34.01 -7.06 -3.12
CA LYS A 228 34.68 -8.04 -3.97
C LYS A 228 33.90 -8.34 -5.25
N ASP A 229 32.59 -8.50 -5.14
CA ASP A 229 31.70 -8.81 -6.26
C ASP A 229 30.31 -8.21 -6.00
N PRO A 230 29.97 -7.05 -6.57
CA PRO A 230 28.65 -6.43 -6.36
C PRO A 230 27.44 -7.26 -6.83
N LEU A 231 27.64 -8.31 -7.64
CA LEU A 231 26.56 -9.13 -8.18
C LEU A 231 26.34 -10.44 -7.41
N PHE A 232 27.19 -10.75 -6.42
CA PHE A 232 27.10 -11.99 -5.62
C PHE A 232 25.71 -12.19 -5.00
N VAL A 233 25.01 -11.10 -4.71
CA VAL A 233 23.65 -11.07 -4.14
C VAL A 233 22.59 -11.71 -5.03
N LEU A 234 22.87 -11.91 -6.32
CA LEU A 234 21.99 -12.64 -7.23
C LEU A 234 22.10 -14.17 -7.08
N GLU A 235 23.18 -14.64 -6.45
CA GLU A 235 23.45 -16.06 -6.19
C GLU A 235 23.05 -16.50 -4.78
N VAL A 236 22.84 -15.55 -3.87
CA VAL A 236 22.46 -15.82 -2.48
C VAL A 236 21.08 -16.50 -2.46
N PRO A 237 20.91 -17.63 -1.73
CA PRO A 237 19.66 -18.38 -1.68
C PRO A 237 18.66 -17.74 -0.70
N TRP A 238 18.29 -16.48 -0.93
CA TRP A 238 17.41 -15.70 -0.05
C TRP A 238 16.14 -16.45 0.36
N LEU A 239 15.65 -16.18 1.58
CA LEU A 239 14.44 -16.79 2.10
C LEU A 239 13.25 -16.52 1.18
N LYS A 240 12.61 -17.59 0.72
CA LYS A 240 11.44 -17.50 -0.14
C LYS A 240 10.21 -17.07 0.65
N THR A 241 9.40 -16.20 0.06
CA THR A 241 8.09 -15.87 0.63
C THR A 241 7.04 -16.95 0.31
N GLY A 242 7.27 -17.76 -0.74
CA GLY A 242 6.24 -18.63 -1.30
C GLY A 242 5.07 -17.87 -1.93
N ARG A 243 5.26 -16.57 -2.21
CA ARG A 243 4.23 -15.67 -2.74
C ARG A 243 4.72 -14.93 -3.97
N SER A 244 3.84 -14.78 -4.95
CA SER A 244 4.06 -13.87 -6.07
C SER A 244 3.70 -12.42 -5.73
N VAL A 245 4.14 -11.47 -6.57
CA VAL A 245 3.73 -10.04 -6.47
C VAL A 245 2.20 -9.91 -6.39
N GLY A 246 1.48 -10.60 -7.27
CA GLY A 246 0.02 -10.57 -7.33
C GLY A 246 -0.62 -11.13 -6.05
N GLN A 247 -0.06 -12.20 -5.48
CA GLN A 247 -0.55 -12.75 -4.22
C GLN A 247 -0.29 -11.84 -3.02
N VAL A 248 0.85 -11.15 -2.98
CA VAL A 248 1.13 -10.15 -1.94
C VAL A 248 0.19 -8.96 -2.07
N ALA A 249 -0.02 -8.45 -3.29
CA ALA A 249 -0.99 -7.39 -3.55
C ALA A 249 -2.42 -7.78 -3.15
N GLU A 250 -2.86 -8.99 -3.49
CA GLU A 250 -4.17 -9.54 -3.09
C GLU A 250 -4.34 -9.53 -1.58
N ARG A 251 -3.30 -9.93 -0.85
CA ARG A 251 -3.32 -9.91 0.61
C ARG A 251 -3.36 -8.48 1.15
N ILE A 252 -2.60 -7.54 0.59
CA ILE A 252 -2.65 -6.12 0.99
C ILE A 252 -4.09 -5.59 0.84
N PHE A 253 -4.71 -5.85 -0.30
CA PHE A 253 -6.12 -5.50 -0.53
C PHE A 253 -7.07 -6.10 0.51
N LYS A 254 -6.92 -7.39 0.84
CA LYS A 254 -7.71 -8.04 1.90
C LYS A 254 -7.49 -7.40 3.27
N ASN A 255 -6.25 -7.07 3.62
CA ASN A 255 -5.90 -6.43 4.90
C ASN A 255 -6.48 -5.01 5.02
N HIS A 256 -6.63 -4.30 3.90
CA HIS A 256 -7.32 -3.00 3.85
C HIS A 256 -8.84 -3.12 3.72
N HIS A 257 -9.39 -4.33 3.85
CA HIS A 257 -10.81 -4.59 3.71
C HIS A 257 -11.41 -4.06 2.40
N THR A 258 -10.61 -3.99 1.33
CA THR A 258 -11.12 -3.64 0.01
C THR A 258 -11.89 -4.84 -0.52
N ARG A 259 -13.15 -4.95 -0.10
CA ARG A 259 -14.09 -5.84 -0.74
C ARG A 259 -14.39 -5.22 -2.10
N ILE A 260 -14.06 -5.92 -3.17
CA ILE A 260 -14.84 -5.75 -4.39
C ILE A 260 -16.21 -6.27 -3.98
N PRO A 261 -17.27 -5.46 -3.98
CA PRO A 261 -18.61 -6.02 -3.84
C PRO A 261 -18.76 -6.99 -5.02
N THR A 262 -18.70 -8.29 -4.76
CA THR A 262 -19.04 -9.28 -5.77
C THR A 262 -20.54 -9.19 -5.96
N ILE A 263 -20.92 -8.53 -7.04
CA ILE A 263 -22.32 -8.44 -7.46
C ILE A 263 -22.53 -9.68 -8.33
N ASP A 264 -22.78 -10.79 -7.63
CA ASP A 264 -22.86 -12.13 -8.20
C ASP A 264 -24.31 -12.58 -8.44
N SER A 265 -25.28 -11.73 -8.13
CA SER A 265 -26.70 -12.06 -8.17
C SER A 265 -27.58 -10.86 -8.48
N ALA A 266 -28.75 -11.13 -9.08
CA ALA A 266 -29.78 -10.12 -9.32
C ALA A 266 -30.24 -9.46 -8.01
N ALA A 267 -30.26 -10.21 -6.90
CA ALA A 267 -30.60 -9.68 -5.57
C ALA A 267 -29.57 -8.63 -5.08
N ALA A 268 -28.28 -8.82 -5.36
CA ALA A 268 -27.26 -7.82 -5.02
C ALA A 268 -27.44 -6.52 -5.83
N ILE A 269 -27.76 -6.64 -7.12
CA ILE A 269 -28.10 -5.48 -7.97
C ILE A 269 -29.38 -4.80 -7.46
N ALA A 270 -30.42 -5.57 -7.14
CA ALA A 270 -31.67 -5.05 -6.62
C ALA A 270 -31.45 -4.25 -5.33
N ARG A 271 -30.65 -4.77 -4.38
CA ARG A 271 -30.29 -4.04 -3.16
C ARG A 271 -29.59 -2.72 -3.44
N LEU A 272 -28.72 -2.64 -4.45
CA LEU A 272 -28.10 -1.37 -4.84
C LEU A 272 -29.14 -0.38 -5.37
N VAL A 273 -30.09 -0.84 -6.18
CA VAL A 273 -31.19 -0.02 -6.70
C VAL A 273 -32.10 0.47 -5.57
N PHE A 274 -32.52 -0.42 -4.64
CA PHE A 274 -33.34 -0.03 -3.48
C PHE A 274 -32.62 0.90 -2.49
N ASN A 275 -31.31 0.70 -2.28
CA ASN A 275 -30.52 1.54 -1.38
C ASN A 275 -30.08 2.86 -2.03
N HIS A 276 -30.25 3.01 -3.35
CA HIS A 276 -30.13 4.30 -4.00
C HIS A 276 -31.36 5.12 -3.65
N GLN A 277 -31.35 5.66 -2.44
CA GLN A 277 -32.18 6.81 -2.14
C GLN A 277 -31.77 7.88 -3.15
N THR A 278 -32.62 8.13 -4.16
CA THR A 278 -32.64 9.41 -4.85
C THR A 278 -32.64 10.43 -3.73
N ALA A 279 -31.52 11.15 -3.54
CA ALA A 279 -31.47 12.22 -2.58
C ALA A 279 -32.75 13.02 -2.80
N ALA A 280 -33.65 13.00 -1.81
CA ALA A 280 -34.88 13.75 -1.92
C ALA A 280 -34.44 15.15 -2.34
N PRO A 281 -35.04 15.74 -3.41
CA PRO A 281 -34.65 17.08 -3.85
C PRO A 281 -34.52 17.92 -2.60
N GLN A 282 -33.32 18.48 -2.37
CA GLN A 282 -32.98 19.19 -1.13
C GLN A 282 -34.24 19.89 -0.66
N ARG A 283 -34.79 19.48 0.49
CA ARG A 283 -35.90 20.23 1.08
C ARG A 283 -35.39 21.66 1.11
N LYS A 284 -35.95 22.52 0.24
CA LYS A 284 -35.76 23.97 0.37
C LYS A 284 -36.00 24.22 1.85
N TYR A 285 -34.98 24.75 2.52
CA TYR A 285 -35.08 25.05 3.93
C TYR A 285 -36.42 25.76 4.15
N SER A 286 -37.13 25.38 5.22
CA SER A 286 -38.32 26.14 5.63
C SER A 286 -37.95 27.64 5.58
N PRO A 287 -38.80 28.53 5.06
CA PRO A 287 -38.53 29.97 5.04
C PRO A 287 -38.04 30.51 6.40
N MET A 288 -38.47 29.85 7.48
CA MET A 288 -38.07 30.11 8.85
C MET A 288 -36.57 29.92 9.13
N LEU A 289 -35.85 29.08 8.38
CA LEU A 289 -34.39 28.91 8.52
C LEU A 289 -33.60 29.99 7.76
N GLU A 290 -34.14 30.52 6.65
CA GLU A 290 -33.55 31.67 5.95
C GLU A 290 -33.68 32.95 6.78
N GLU A 291 -34.81 33.13 7.48
CA GLU A 291 -34.98 34.23 8.45
C GLU A 291 -34.02 34.13 9.64
N LEU A 292 -33.76 32.90 10.14
CA LEU A 292 -32.83 32.70 11.25
C LEU A 292 -31.36 32.95 10.87
N ILE A 293 -31.00 32.69 9.62
CA ILE A 293 -29.65 32.96 9.08
C ILE A 293 -29.43 34.46 8.89
N HIS A 294 -30.47 35.22 8.49
CA HIS A 294 -30.39 36.68 8.42
C HIS A 294 -30.36 37.35 9.80
N ALA A 295 -31.11 36.84 10.79
CA ALA A 295 -31.14 37.40 12.14
C ALA A 295 -29.85 37.18 12.97
N LEU A 296 -28.96 36.28 12.53
CA LEU A 296 -27.67 36.01 13.18
C LEU A 296 -26.49 36.69 12.47
N ALA A 297 -26.75 37.44 11.39
CA ALA A 297 -25.74 38.16 10.61
C ALA A 297 -25.70 39.67 10.91
N ASP A 298 -26.60 40.16 11.77
CA ASP A 298 -26.58 41.49 12.40
C ASP A 298 -26.15 41.40 13.88
#